data_AF-A0A950HJ46-F1
#
_entry.id   AF-A0A950HJ46-F1
#
_cell.length_a   1.000
_cell.length_b   1.000
_cell.length_c   1.000
_cell.angle_alpha   90.00
_cell.angle_beta   90.00
_cell.angle_gamma   90.00
#
_symmetry.space_group_name_H-M   'P 1'
#
loop_
_entity.id
_entity.type
_entity.pdbx_description
1 polymer ?
#
loop_
_entity_poly.entity_id
_entity_poly.type
_entity_poly.pdbx_seq_one_letter_code
_entity_poly.pdbx_strand_id
1 'polypeptide(L)'
;QVLLILVHHIAADGWSLGPLIRDLATAYAARCHGENPGWRPLPVQYADYTLWQHQLLGDQADPDSLFATQLTYWTHTLAGLPEQGLPLTKLPPAANDDVPWPGRGAA
;
A
#
# COMPACT_ATOMS: atom_id res chain seq x y z
N GLN A 1 -13.68 -23.31 -0.90
CA GLN A 1 -12.60 -22.80 -0.02
C GLN A 1 -12.39 -21.33 -0.34
N VAL A 2 -11.92 -20.54 0.63
CA VAL A 2 -11.61 -19.11 0.44
C VAL A 2 -10.11 -18.93 0.67
N LEU A 3 -9.46 -18.18 -0.22
CA LEU A 3 -8.06 -17.78 -0.08
C LEU A 3 -8.00 -16.29 0.30
N LEU A 4 -7.28 -15.96 1.36
CA LEU A 4 -6.96 -14.59 1.74
C LEU A 4 -5.48 -14.31 1.46
N ILE A 5 -5.20 -13.22 0.75
CA ILE A 5 -3.85 -12.72 0.52
C ILE A 5 -3.74 -11.38 1.24
N LEU A 6 -2.89 -11.34 2.28
CA LEU A 6 -2.60 -10.13 3.05
C LEU A 6 -1.18 -9.68 2.72
N VAL A 7 -1.06 -8.45 2.25
CA VAL A 7 0.22 -7.83 1.94
C VAL A 7 0.31 -6.50 2.67
N HIS A 8 1.43 -6.25 3.33
CA HIS A 8 1.68 -4.96 3.97
C HIS A 8 1.98 -3.92 2.88
N HIS A 9 1.39 -2.72 2.97
CA HIS A 9 1.53 -1.66 1.96
C HIS A 9 2.99 -1.22 1.70
N ILE A 10 3.90 -1.50 2.63
CA ILE A 10 5.34 -1.27 2.43
C ILE A 10 5.92 -2.08 1.26
N ALA A 11 5.30 -3.20 0.90
CA ALA A 11 5.75 -4.12 -0.13
C ALA A 11 4.88 -4.08 -1.40
N ALA A 12 3.72 -3.42 -1.37
CA ALA A 12 2.79 -3.37 -2.49
C ALA A 12 1.88 -2.14 -2.48
N ASP A 13 1.70 -1.58 -3.66
CA ASP A 13 0.71 -0.54 -3.96
C ASP A 13 -0.51 -1.11 -4.70
N GLY A 14 -1.44 -0.22 -5.08
CA GLY A 14 -2.63 -0.61 -5.83
C GLY A 14 -2.35 -1.22 -7.20
N TRP A 15 -1.22 -0.88 -7.83
CA TRP A 15 -0.83 -1.46 -9.13
C TRP A 15 -0.21 -2.85 -8.98
N SER A 16 0.49 -3.10 -7.88
CA SER A 16 1.20 -4.36 -7.59
C SER A 16 0.26 -5.58 -7.45
N LEU A 17 -1.01 -5.34 -7.10
CA LEU A 17 -2.01 -6.41 -6.92
C LEU A 17 -2.35 -7.16 -8.22
N GLY A 18 -2.42 -6.46 -9.35
CA GLY A 18 -2.74 -7.07 -10.65
C GLY A 18 -1.72 -8.13 -11.09
N PRO A 19 -0.42 -7.77 -11.16
CA PRO A 19 0.67 -8.71 -11.41
C PRO A 19 0.72 -9.85 -10.39
N LEU A 20 0.58 -9.55 -9.09
CA LEU A 20 0.59 -10.56 -8.03
C LEU A 20 -0.46 -11.66 -8.25
N ILE A 21 -1.71 -11.27 -8.53
CA ILE A 21 -2.79 -12.23 -8.76
C ILE A 21 -2.57 -13.02 -10.06
N ARG A 22 -2.08 -12.37 -11.12
CA ARG A 22 -1.75 -13.03 -12.39
C ARG A 22 -0.66 -14.09 -12.22
N ASP A 23 0.40 -13.73 -11.51
CA ASP A 23 1.54 -14.62 -11.27
C ASP A 23 1.13 -15.77 -10.36
N LEU A 24 0.33 -15.51 -9.32
CA LEU A 24 -0.23 -16.58 -8.49
C LEU A 24 -1.08 -17.57 -9.30
N ALA A 25 -1.98 -17.07 -10.16
CA ALA A 25 -2.81 -17.92 -11.02
C ALA A 25 -1.96 -18.75 -11.99
N THR A 26 -0.92 -18.14 -12.57
CA THR A 26 0.01 -18.82 -13.49
C THR A 26 0.79 -19.92 -12.78
N ALA A 27 1.34 -19.62 -11.60
CA ALA A 27 2.05 -20.60 -10.79
C ALA A 27 1.13 -21.74 -10.35
N TYR A 28 -0.09 -21.41 -9.92
CA TYR A 28 -1.07 -22.41 -9.52
C TYR A 28 -1.41 -23.37 -10.66
N ALA A 29 -1.71 -22.86 -11.85
CA ALA A 29 -2.01 -23.69 -13.01
C ALA A 29 -0.85 -24.63 -13.39
N ALA A 30 0.38 -24.12 -13.46
CA ALA A 30 1.57 -24.94 -13.74
C ALA A 30 1.74 -26.05 -12.69
N ARG A 31 1.54 -25.72 -11.42
CA ARG A 31 1.66 -26.69 -10.32
C ARG A 31 0.58 -27.77 -10.35
N CYS A 32 -0.64 -27.46 -10.79
CA CYS A 32 -1.69 -28.46 -11.00
C CYS A 32 -1.32 -29.51 -12.06
N HIS A 33 -0.42 -29.18 -12.99
CA HIS A 33 0.11 -30.09 -14.01
C HIS A 33 1.46 -30.71 -13.63
N GLY A 34 1.98 -30.46 -12.42
CA GLY A 34 3.29 -30.95 -11.99
C GLY A 34 4.48 -30.20 -12.60
N GLU A 35 4.24 -29.03 -13.19
CA GLU A 35 5.23 -28.21 -13.87
C GLU A 35 5.72 -27.05 -12.98
N ASN A 36 6.78 -26.38 -13.44
CA ASN A 36 7.22 -25.09 -12.89
C ASN A 36 6.64 -23.95 -13.76
N PRO A 37 6.26 -22.81 -13.18
CA PRO A 37 5.90 -21.63 -13.98
C PRO A 37 7.08 -21.19 -14.85
N GLY A 38 6.85 -21.04 -16.16
CA GLY A 38 7.87 -20.73 -17.16
C GLY A 38 8.29 -19.25 -17.22
N TRP A 39 8.48 -18.60 -16.08
CA TRP A 39 8.84 -17.18 -16.04
C TRP A 39 10.28 -16.94 -16.44
N ARG A 40 10.49 -15.81 -17.12
CA ARG A 40 11.83 -15.22 -17.25
C ARG A 40 12.09 -14.34 -16.02
N PRO A 41 13.32 -14.33 -15.48
CA PRO A 41 13.67 -13.40 -14.40
C PRO A 41 13.33 -11.96 -14.78
N LEU A 42 12.77 -11.20 -13.83
CA LEU A 42 12.51 -9.78 -14.04
C LEU A 42 13.86 -9.06 -14.23
N PRO A 43 13.97 -8.18 -15.24
CA PRO A 43 15.22 -7.49 -15.54
C PRO A 43 15.62 -6.47 -14.46
N VAL A 44 14.67 -6.09 -13.60
CA VAL A 44 14.84 -5.11 -12.51
C VAL A 44 14.11 -5.63 -11.28
N GLN A 45 14.76 -5.56 -10.13
CA GLN A 45 14.19 -5.83 -8.82
C GLN A 45 13.91 -4.51 -8.08
N TYR A 46 13.08 -4.56 -7.04
CA TYR A 46 12.79 -3.37 -6.23
C TYR A 46 14.05 -2.78 -5.57
N ALA A 47 15.04 -3.62 -5.24
CA ALA A 47 16.34 -3.16 -4.74
C ALA A 47 17.10 -2.32 -5.79
N ASP A 48 17.00 -2.66 -7.06
CA ASP A 48 17.62 -1.87 -8.13
C ASP A 48 16.91 -0.51 -8.26
N TYR A 49 15.58 -0.49 -8.10
CA TYR A 49 14.80 0.75 -8.06
C TYR A 49 15.22 1.65 -6.89
N THR A 50 15.41 1.11 -5.68
CA THR A 50 15.80 1.94 -4.52
C THR A 50 17.22 2.50 -4.68
N LEU A 51 18.16 1.71 -5.21
CA LEU A 51 19.51 2.18 -5.52
C LEU A 51 19.50 3.25 -6.61
N TRP A 52 18.73 3.04 -7.68
CA TRP A 52 18.56 4.02 -8.75
C TRP A 52 17.94 5.32 -8.23
N GLN A 53 16.90 5.25 -7.40
CA GLN A 53 16.25 6.43 -6.83
C GLN A 53 17.25 7.24 -5.97
N HIS A 54 18.04 6.57 -5.15
CA HIS A 54 19.08 7.23 -4.35
C HIS A 54 20.12 7.94 -5.23
N GLN A 55 20.58 7.27 -6.29
CA GLN A 55 21.53 7.87 -7.25
C GLN A 55 20.92 9.05 -8.00
N LEU A 56 19.66 8.94 -8.43
CA LEU A 56 18.95 9.99 -9.17
C LEU A 56 18.75 11.25 -8.32
N LEU A 57 18.35 11.08 -7.05
CA LEU A 57 18.12 12.20 -6.15
C LEU A 57 19.43 12.91 -5.78
N GLY A 58 20.54 12.16 -5.72
CA GLY A 58 21.84 12.71 -5.37
C GLY A 58 21.99 12.95 -3.86
N ASP A 59 23.09 13.61 -3.48
CA ASP A 59 23.39 13.89 -2.08
C ASP A 59 22.49 14.99 -1.53
N GLN A 60 21.92 14.77 -0.34
CA GLN A 60 21.10 15.75 0.36
C GLN A 60 21.92 16.97 0.83
N ALA A 61 23.23 16.80 1.03
CA ALA A 61 24.13 17.87 1.42
C ALA A 61 24.63 18.72 0.24
N ASP A 62 24.42 18.26 -1.00
CA ASP A 62 24.76 19.00 -2.21
C ASP A 62 23.60 19.94 -2.58
N PRO A 63 23.81 21.28 -2.55
CA PRO A 63 22.78 22.25 -2.91
C PRO A 63 22.32 22.16 -4.36
N ASP A 64 23.17 21.63 -5.25
CA ASP A 64 22.89 21.49 -6.67
C ASP A 64 22.23 20.14 -7.01
N SER A 65 21.96 19.29 -6.01
CA SER A 65 21.30 18.00 -6.23
C SER A 65 19.83 18.12 -6.60
N LEU A 66 19.31 17.09 -7.28
CA LEU A 66 17.89 17.00 -7.58
C LEU A 66 17.06 16.93 -6.28
N PHE A 67 17.58 16.26 -5.25
CA PHE A 67 16.98 16.22 -3.93
C PHE A 67 16.78 17.63 -3.36
N ALA A 68 17.84 18.44 -3.30
CA ALA A 68 17.78 19.80 -2.77
C ALA A 68 16.78 20.66 -3.56
N THR A 69 16.83 20.56 -4.88
CA THR A 69 15.91 21.29 -5.78
C THR A 69 14.44 20.95 -5.52
N GLN A 70 14.12 19.64 -5.45
CA GLN A 70 12.75 19.18 -5.18
C GLN A 70 12.29 19.58 -3.77
N LEU A 71 13.17 19.46 -2.78
CA LEU A 71 12.87 19.83 -1.40
C LEU A 71 12.56 21.33 -1.28
N THR A 72 13.36 22.20 -1.90
CA THR A 72 13.09 23.65 -1.92
C THR A 72 11.75 23.95 -2.57
N TYR A 73 11.45 23.33 -3.72
CA TYR A 73 10.18 23.53 -4.42
C TYR A 73 8.99 23.14 -3.55
N TRP A 74 8.99 21.93 -2.97
CA TRP A 74 7.86 21.46 -2.17
C TRP A 74 7.72 22.21 -0.85
N THR A 75 8.82 22.58 -0.20
CA THR A 75 8.80 23.39 1.02
C THR A 75 8.15 24.75 0.76
N HIS A 76 8.51 25.41 -0.35
CA HIS A 76 7.89 26.68 -0.76
C HIS A 76 6.41 26.50 -1.16
N THR A 77 6.11 25.46 -1.95
CA THR A 77 4.76 25.21 -2.48
C THR A 77 3.75 24.87 -1.38
N LEU A 78 4.19 24.13 -0.37
CA LEU A 78 3.36 23.71 0.76
C LEU A 78 3.39 24.71 1.92
N ALA A 79 4.11 25.84 1.77
CA ALA A 79 4.21 26.85 2.81
C ALA A 79 2.84 27.50 3.10
N GLY A 80 2.51 27.61 4.39
CA GLY A 80 1.27 28.26 4.83
C GLY A 80 -0.01 27.45 4.59
N LEU A 81 0.09 26.17 4.23
CA LEU A 81 -1.09 25.30 4.19
C LEU A 81 -1.72 25.18 5.58
N PRO A 82 -3.06 25.28 5.69
CA PRO A 82 -3.74 25.16 6.96
C PRO A 82 -3.63 23.73 7.49
N GLU A 83 -3.43 23.58 8.79
CA GLU A 83 -3.64 22.30 9.46
C GLU A 83 -5.13 21.94 9.41
N GLN A 84 -5.47 20.91 8.64
CA GLN A 84 -6.85 20.44 8.51
C GLN A 84 -7.11 19.32 9.50
N GLY A 85 -7.79 19.65 10.60
CA GLY A 85 -8.50 18.66 11.41
C GLY A 85 -9.82 18.30 10.74
N LEU A 86 -10.00 17.05 10.35
CA LEU A 86 -11.34 16.56 10.00
C LEU A 86 -12.20 16.49 11.26
N PRO A 87 -13.50 16.78 11.18
CA PRO A 87 -14.39 16.55 12.31
C PRO A 87 -14.31 15.06 12.67
N LEU A 88 -13.72 14.77 13.83
CA LEU A 88 -13.82 13.47 14.45
C LEU A 88 -15.31 13.31 14.76
N THR A 89 -16.01 12.48 13.98
CA THR A 89 -17.40 12.13 14.28
C THR A 89 -17.42 11.67 15.72
N LYS A 90 -18.03 12.46 16.62
CA LYS A 90 -18.35 11.97 17.96
C LYS A 90 -19.31 10.82 17.70
N LEU A 91 -18.82 9.58 17.83
CA LEU A 91 -19.71 8.44 17.95
C LEU A 91 -20.71 8.83 19.05
N PRO A 92 -22.03 8.78 18.80
CA PRO A 92 -22.98 8.92 19.90
C PRO A 92 -22.54 7.93 20.99
N PRO A 93 -22.62 8.32 22.28
CA PRO A 93 -22.28 7.39 23.36
C PRO A 93 -22.96 6.08 23.05
N ALA A 94 -22.19 4.97 23.10
CA ALA A 94 -22.74 3.63 22.91
C ALA A 94 -24.01 3.59 23.76
N ALA A 95 -25.16 3.47 23.10
CA ALA A 95 -26.40 3.32 23.83
C ALA A 95 -26.17 2.07 24.67
N ASN A 96 -26.13 2.24 26.00
CA ASN A 96 -26.10 1.12 26.93
C ASN A 96 -27.07 0.07 26.40
N ASP A 97 -26.64 -1.19 26.46
CA ASP A 97 -27.18 -2.37 25.81
C ASP A 97 -28.59 -2.79 26.28
N ASP A 98 -29.45 -1.83 26.63
CA ASP A 98 -30.83 -1.97 27.07
C ASP A 98 -31.83 -1.73 25.92
N VAL A 99 -31.43 -1.93 24.66
CA VAL A 99 -32.39 -2.08 23.56
C VAL A 99 -32.78 -3.56 23.51
N PRO A 100 -34.02 -3.94 23.92
CA PRO A 100 -34.44 -5.33 23.84
C PRO A 100 -34.51 -5.72 22.36
N TRP A 101 -33.76 -6.74 21.97
CA TRP A 101 -33.88 -7.37 20.66
C TRP A 101 -35.33 -7.85 20.44
N PRO A 102 -36.06 -7.41 19.40
CA PRO A 102 -37.40 -7.88 19.15
C PRO A 102 -37.29 -9.26 18.51
N GLY A 103 -37.25 -10.31 19.34
CA GLY A 103 -37.19 -11.67 18.83
C GLY A 103 -36.80 -12.78 19.81
N ARG A 104 -36.45 -12.48 21.06
CA ARG A 104 -36.36 -13.51 22.10
C ARG A 104 -37.67 -13.59 22.87
N GLY A 105 -38.66 -14.21 22.24
CA GLY A 105 -39.80 -14.81 22.94
C GLY A 105 -39.38 -16.15 23.52
N ALA A 106 -39.70 -16.36 24.79
CA ALA A 106 -39.52 -17.61 25.50
C ALA A 106 -40.48 -18.70 24.98
N ALA A 107 -39.95 -19.89 24.75
CA ALA A 107 -40.59 -21.20 24.93
C ALA A 107 -39.50 -22.28 24.86
#